data_AF-A0A7N0TL00-F1
#
_entry.id   AF-A0A7N0TL00-F1
#
_cell.length_a   1.000
_cell.length_b   1.000
_cell.length_c   1.000
_cell.angle_alpha   90.00
_cell.angle_beta   90.00
_cell.angle_gamma   90.00
#
_symmetry.space_group_name_H-M   'P 1'
#
loop_
_entity.id
_entity.type
_entity.pdbx_description
1 polymer ?
#
loop_
_entity_poly.entity_id
_entity_poly.type
_entity_poly.pdbx_seq_one_letter_code
_entity_poly.pdbx_strand_id
1 'polypeptide(L)'
;MDGTVFTPCLEGIKHVKSHQGEMLTNQFLDVCKLILPVIDKFGAAMALVKSDIGGNISRLENKYSTNPSKYNILYSMVQEEVDGNTAKGSSSCTNGLLWLTSFSTNKMK
;
A
#
# COMPACT_ATOMS: atom_id res chain seq x y z
N MET A 1 -8.35 20.74 18.62
CA MET A 1 -9.43 20.00 17.93
C MET A 1 -8.88 18.65 17.58
N ASP A 2 -9.41 17.61 18.22
CA ASP A 2 -8.98 16.22 18.07
C ASP A 2 -9.09 15.78 16.62
N GLY A 3 -7.95 15.73 15.92
CA GLY A 3 -7.86 15.05 14.65
C GLY A 3 -8.24 13.58 14.87
N THR A 4 -9.16 13.07 14.06
CA THR A 4 -9.50 11.64 14.07
C THR A 4 -8.23 10.80 13.93
N VAL A 5 -8.23 9.56 14.42
CA VAL A 5 -7.05 8.67 14.35
C VAL A 5 -6.52 8.47 12.92
N PHE A 6 -7.33 8.76 11.90
CA PHE A 6 -6.97 8.69 10.48
C PHE A 6 -6.35 9.98 9.93
N THR A 7 -6.32 11.09 10.67
CA THR A 7 -5.82 12.40 10.20
C THR A 7 -4.42 12.30 9.60
N PRO A 8 -3.43 11.62 10.22
CA PRO A 8 -2.10 11.45 9.62
C PRO A 8 -2.14 10.68 8.28
N CYS A 9 -2.99 9.66 8.16
CA CYS A 9 -3.15 8.89 6.93
C CYS A 9 -3.78 9.74 5.82
N LEU A 10 -4.79 10.55 6.15
CA LEU A 10 -5.51 11.41 5.20
C LEU A 10 -4.61 12.53 4.67
N GLU A 11 -3.77 13.12 5.52
CA GLU A 11 -2.77 14.10 5.09
C GLU A 11 -1.67 13.45 4.26
N GLY A 12 -1.15 12.30 4.70
CA GLY A 12 -0.11 11.58 3.97
C GLY A 12 -0.54 11.18 2.56
N ILE A 13 -1.80 10.73 2.37
CA ILE A 13 -2.34 10.35 1.05
C ILE A 13 -2.25 11.47 0.01
N LYS A 14 -2.31 12.74 0.43
CA LYS A 14 -2.24 13.89 -0.48
C LYS A 14 -0.88 14.01 -1.15
N HIS A 15 0.17 13.48 -0.53
CA HIS A 15 1.56 13.60 -0.98
C HIS A 15 2.08 12.32 -1.66
N VAL A 16 1.33 11.22 -1.59
CA VAL A 16 1.69 9.92 -2.20
C VAL A 16 1.94 10.01 -3.71
N LYS A 17 1.34 10.98 -4.40
CA LYS A 17 1.51 11.17 -5.84
C LYS A 17 2.57 12.22 -6.17
N SER A 18 3.37 11.94 -7.20
CA SER A 18 4.27 12.92 -7.82
C SER A 18 3.46 14.05 -8.48
N HIS A 19 4.14 15.12 -8.88
CA HIS A 19 3.52 16.22 -9.66
C HIS A 19 2.91 15.74 -10.99
N GLN A 20 3.37 14.60 -11.51
CA GLN A 20 2.85 13.96 -12.72
C GLN A 20 1.73 12.94 -12.43
N GLY A 21 1.32 12.80 -11.16
CA GLY A 21 0.24 11.90 -10.74
C GLY A 21 0.69 10.46 -10.44
N GLU A 22 1.99 10.18 -10.50
CA GLU A 22 2.55 8.84 -10.30
C GLU A 22 2.63 8.49 -8.83
N MET A 23 2.28 7.26 -8.45
CA MET A 23 2.33 6.82 -7.06
C MET A 23 3.77 6.55 -6.63
N LEU A 24 4.31 7.39 -5.75
CA LEU A 24 5.67 7.26 -5.23
C LEU A 24 5.71 6.17 -4.16
N THR A 25 6.57 5.18 -4.34
CA THR A 25 6.62 3.99 -3.48
C THR A 25 6.93 4.34 -2.04
N ASN A 26 7.95 5.18 -1.80
CA ASN A 26 8.36 5.52 -0.44
C ASN A 26 7.24 6.22 0.33
N GLN A 27 6.61 7.22 -0.30
CA GLN A 27 5.51 7.96 0.31
C GLN A 27 4.28 7.08 0.54
N PHE A 28 3.98 6.17 -0.40
CA PHE A 28 2.91 5.18 -0.22
C PHE A 28 3.17 4.28 0.99
N LEU A 29 4.39 3.74 1.11
CA LEU A 29 4.76 2.84 2.22
C LEU A 29 4.69 3.55 3.58
N ASP A 30 5.12 4.80 3.65
CA ASP A 30 5.02 5.60 4.87
C ASP A 30 3.55 5.79 5.30
N VAL A 31 2.65 6.06 4.35
CA VAL A 31 1.21 6.14 4.65
C VAL A 31 0.64 4.78 5.07
N CYS A 32 1.05 3.69 4.44
CA CYS A 32 0.62 2.35 4.84
C CYS A 32 1.06 2.01 6.27
N LYS A 33 2.22 2.49 6.74
CA LYS A 33 2.64 2.29 8.14
C LYS A 33 1.78 3.07 9.12
N LEU A 34 1.30 4.25 8.76
CA LEU A 34 0.44 5.07 9.61
C LEU A 34 -0.90 4.38 9.94
N ILE A 35 -1.33 3.40 9.13
CA ILE A 35 -2.57 2.66 9.40
C ILE A 35 -2.40 1.57 10.46
N LEU A 36 -1.18 1.04 10.67
CA LEU A 36 -0.95 -0.07 11.61
C LEU A 36 -1.34 0.27 13.05
N PRO A 37 -0.98 1.45 13.61
CA PRO A 37 -1.45 1.86 14.94
C PRO A 37 -2.95 2.09 15.01
N VAL A 38 -3.61 2.42 13.89
CA VAL A 38 -5.06 2.59 13.84
C VAL A 38 -5.77 1.25 13.94
N ILE A 39 -5.28 0.27 13.19
CA ILE A 39 -5.78 -1.12 13.20
C ILE A 39 -5.58 -1.74 14.58
N ASP A 40 -4.48 -1.42 15.27
CA ASP A 40 -4.20 -1.91 16.61
C ASP A 40 -5.28 -1.52 17.64
N LYS A 41 -5.95 -0.36 17.45
CA LYS A 41 -7.05 0.09 18.33
C LYS A 41 -8.30 -0.78 18.24
N PHE A 42 -8.46 -1.55 17.17
CA PHE A 42 -9.59 -2.50 17.01
C PHE A 42 -9.30 -3.85 17.69
N GLY A 43 -8.12 -4.02 18.29
CA GLY A 43 -7.76 -5.17 19.10
C GLY A 43 -7.60 -6.47 18.32
N ALA A 44 -7.73 -7.60 19.03
CA ALA A 44 -7.42 -8.93 18.50
C ALA A 44 -8.21 -9.32 17.25
N ALA A 45 -9.41 -8.76 17.06
CA ALA A 45 -10.24 -9.02 15.88
C ALA A 45 -9.56 -8.59 14.58
N MET A 46 -8.68 -7.59 14.61
CA MET A 46 -7.94 -7.09 13.45
C MET A 46 -6.49 -7.58 13.39
N ALA A 47 -6.07 -8.52 14.24
CA ALA A 47 -4.69 -9.01 14.30
C ALA A 47 -4.24 -9.67 12.97
N LEU A 48 -5.13 -10.44 12.33
CA LEU A 48 -4.85 -11.05 11.02
C LEU A 48 -4.66 -9.99 9.93
N VAL A 49 -5.50 -8.95 9.94
CA VAL A 49 -5.42 -7.83 8.98
C VAL A 49 -4.13 -7.03 9.19
N LYS A 50 -3.75 -6.76 10.44
CA LYS A 50 -2.49 -6.10 10.79
C LYS A 50 -1.28 -6.90 10.29
N SER A 51 -1.29 -8.22 10.48
CA SER A 51 -0.23 -9.12 10.03
C SER A 51 -0.11 -9.13 8.51
N ASP A 52 -1.23 -9.22 7.80
CA ASP A 52 -1.26 -9.21 6.34
C ASP A 52 -0.71 -7.89 5.76
N ILE A 53 -1.21 -6.76 6.25
CA ILE A 53 -0.76 -5.43 5.83
C ILE A 53 0.73 -5.23 6.16
N GLY A 54 1.15 -5.57 7.39
CA GLY A 54 2.55 -5.46 7.80
C GLY A 54 3.49 -6.31 6.95
N GLY A 55 3.10 -7.56 6.66
CA GLY A 55 3.86 -8.46 5.78
C GLY A 55 4.00 -7.92 4.36
N ASN A 56 2.94 -7.33 3.80
CA ASN A 56 2.97 -6.71 2.48
C ASN A 56 3.85 -5.46 2.43
N ILE A 57 3.81 -4.61 3.48
CA ILE A 57 4.70 -3.45 3.61
C ILE A 57 6.17 -3.90 3.61
N SER A 58 6.53 -4.87 4.46
CA SER A 58 7.92 -5.36 4.54
C SER A 58 8.39 -5.98 3.22
N ARG A 59 7.54 -6.68 2.48
CA ARG A 59 7.88 -7.21 1.16
C ARG A 59 8.18 -6.10 0.16
N LEU A 60 7.32 -5.08 0.10
CA LEU A 60 7.50 -3.92 -0.77
C LEU A 60 8.76 -3.12 -0.41
N GLU A 61 9.04 -2.93 0.88
CA GLU A 61 10.25 -2.26 1.36
C GLU A 61 11.53 -3.02 0.99
N ASN A 62 11.52 -4.34 1.17
CA ASN A 62 12.64 -5.19 0.77
C ASN A 62 12.89 -5.07 -0.74
N LYS A 63 11.82 -5.12 -1.56
CA LYS A 63 11.92 -4.95 -3.02
C LYS A 63 12.44 -3.57 -3.39
N TYR A 64 11.89 -2.50 -2.79
CA TYR A 64 12.35 -1.13 -2.97
C TYR A 64 13.84 -1.00 -2.68
N SER A 65 14.29 -1.57 -1.55
CA SER A 65 15.69 -1.50 -1.09
C SER A 65 16.67 -2.17 -2.05
N THR A 66 16.24 -3.12 -2.87
CA THR A 66 17.12 -3.73 -3.89
C THR A 66 17.49 -2.76 -5.00
N ASN A 67 16.59 -1.85 -5.39
CA ASN A 67 16.87 -0.81 -6.37
C ASN A 67 15.92 0.39 -6.21
N PRO A 68 16.24 1.33 -5.31
CA PRO A 68 15.38 2.49 -5.03
C PRO A 68 15.12 3.36 -6.26
N SER A 69 16.11 3.47 -7.15
CA SER A 69 16.00 4.27 -8.38
C SER A 69 15.01 3.66 -9.39
N LYS A 70 15.04 2.33 -9.56
CA LYS A 70 14.12 1.60 -10.42
C LYS A 70 12.71 1.54 -9.84
N TYR A 71 12.59 1.42 -8.54
CA TYR A 71 11.31 1.23 -7.85
C TYR A 71 10.78 2.48 -7.16
N ASN A 72 11.23 3.66 -7.60
CA ASN A 72 10.74 4.95 -7.10
C ASN A 72 9.22 5.11 -7.28
N ILE A 73 8.69 4.56 -8.38
CA ILE A 73 7.26 4.54 -8.67
C ILE A 73 6.71 3.14 -8.41
N LEU A 74 5.54 3.07 -7.79
CA LEU A 74 4.93 1.81 -7.37
C LEU A 74 4.54 0.94 -8.58
N TYR A 75 4.12 1.60 -9.67
CA TYR A 75 3.83 0.95 -10.95
C TYR A 75 5.02 0.16 -11.51
N SER A 76 6.26 0.65 -11.36
CA SER A 76 7.46 -0.07 -11.81
C SER A 76 7.67 -1.42 -11.12
N MET A 77 7.27 -1.54 -9.84
CA MET A 77 7.30 -2.84 -9.15
C MET A 77 6.22 -3.78 -9.68
N VAL A 78 5.01 -3.24 -9.91
CA VAL A 78 3.87 -4.01 -10.44
C VAL A 78 4.15 -4.50 -11.86
N GLN A 79 4.71 -3.63 -12.70
CA GLN A 79 5.09 -3.98 -14.07
C GLN A 79 6.11 -5.12 -14.09
N GLU A 80 7.08 -5.12 -13.18
CA GLU A 80 8.04 -6.22 -13.07
C GLU A 80 7.40 -7.54 -12.63
N GLU A 81 6.41 -7.52 -11.73
CA GLU A 81 5.65 -8.73 -11.36
C GLU A 81 4.78 -9.26 -12.51
N VAL A 82 4.22 -8.34 -13.31
CA VAL A 82 3.42 -8.68 -14.50
C VAL A 82 4.31 -9.29 -15.59
N ASP A 83 5.45 -8.66 -15.89
CA ASP A 83 6.41 -9.13 -16.89
C ASP A 83 7.11 -10.44 -16.45
N GLY A 84 7.29 -10.61 -15.13
CA GLY A 84 7.82 -11.82 -14.52
C GLY A 84 6.82 -12.98 -14.37
N ASN A 85 5.57 -12.83 -14.81
CA ASN A 85 4.47 -13.80 -14.62
C ASN A 85 4.18 -14.17 -13.15
N THR A 86 4.68 -13.40 -12.18
CA THR A 86 4.43 -13.59 -10.74
C THR A 86 3.22 -12.78 -10.23
N ALA A 87 2.61 -11.96 -11.08
CA ALA A 87 1.43 -11.15 -10.76
C ALA A 87 0.22 -11.95 -10.24
N LYS A 88 0.13 -13.26 -10.51
CA LYS A 88 -0.92 -14.16 -9.98
C LYS A 88 -0.54 -14.87 -8.67
N GLY A 89 0.67 -14.64 -8.15
CA GLY A 89 1.09 -15.19 -6.87
C GLY A 89 0.26 -14.61 -5.72
N SER A 90 -0.03 -15.43 -4.71
CA SER A 90 -0.70 -15.03 -3.47
C SER A 90 0.05 -13.95 -2.68
N SER A 91 1.28 -13.62 -3.08
CA SER A 91 2.15 -12.58 -2.52
C SER A 91 2.38 -11.39 -3.46
N SER A 92 1.67 -11.30 -4.59
CA SER A 92 1.89 -10.24 -5.59
C SER A 92 1.27 -8.91 -5.14
N CYS A 93 2.01 -7.83 -5.36
CA CYS A 93 1.55 -6.46 -5.12
C CYS A 93 0.34 -6.12 -6.01
N THR A 94 0.24 -6.78 -7.16
CA THR A 94 -0.88 -6.70 -8.10
C THR A 94 -2.21 -7.14 -7.47
N ASN A 95 -2.22 -8.24 -6.70
CA ASN A 95 -3.43 -8.69 -6.00
C ASN A 95 -3.83 -7.72 -4.87
N GLY A 96 -2.86 -7.12 -4.17
CA GLY A 96 -3.12 -6.09 -3.16
C GLY A 96 -3.77 -4.84 -3.75
N LEU A 97 -3.29 -4.36 -4.90
CA LEU A 97 -3.88 -3.23 -5.63
C LEU A 97 -5.28 -3.54 -6.18
N LEU A 98 -5.52 -4.75 -6.67
CA LEU A 98 -6.84 -5.21 -7.11
C LEU A 98 -7.85 -5.23 -5.95
N TRP A 99 -7.43 -5.69 -4.77
CA TRP A 99 -8.24 -5.62 -3.55
C TRP A 99 -8.61 -4.18 -3.18
N LEU A 100 -7.65 -3.26 -3.23
CA LEU A 100 -7.86 -1.85 -2.88
C LEU A 100 -8.76 -1.11 -3.87
N THR A 101 -8.66 -1.41 -5.17
CA THR A 101 -9.50 -0.80 -6.22
C THR A 101 -10.92 -1.38 -6.27
N SER A 102 -11.10 -2.65 -5.88
CA SER A 102 -12.42 -3.30 -5.86
C SER A 102 -13.40 -2.67 -4.85
N PHE A 103 -12.89 -2.02 -3.81
CA PHE A 103 -13.72 -1.25 -2.86
C PHE A 103 -14.33 0.01 -3.50
N SER A 104 -13.76 0.50 -4.61
CA SER A 104 -14.19 1.75 -5.27
C SER A 104 -15.17 1.53 -6.43
N THR A 105 -15.34 0.31 -6.93
CA THR A 105 -16.10 0.05 -8.18
C THR A 105 -17.43 -0.68 -7.99
N ASN A 106 -17.76 -1.22 -6.81
CA ASN A 106 -19.00 -1.97 -6.57
C ASN A 106 -20.05 -1.22 -5.73
N LYS A 107 -20.37 0.01 -6.13
CA LYS A 107 -21.58 0.77 -5.69
C LYS A 107 -22.27 1.54 -6.82
N MET A 108 -22.07 1.14 -8.09
CA MET A 108 -22.87 1.63 -9.21
C MET A 108 -23.39 0.44 -10.05
N LYS A 109 -24.26 -0.34 -9.43
CA LYS A 109 -25.37 -1.05 -10.08
C LYS A 109 -26.47 -1.27 -9.06
#